data_AF-A0A3C0UJF1-F1
#
_entry.id   AF-A0A3C0UJF1-F1
#
_cell.length_a   1.000
_cell.length_b   1.000
_cell.length_c   1.000
_cell.angle_alpha   90.00
_cell.angle_beta   90.00
_cell.angle_gamma   90.00
#
_symmetry.space_group_name_H-M   'P 1'
#
loop_
_entity.id
_entity.type
_entity.pdbx_description
1 polymer ?
#
loop_
_entity_poly.entity_id
_entity_poly.type
_entity_poly.pdbx_seq_one_letter_code
_entity_poly.pdbx_strand_id
1 'polypeptide(L)'
;TNFLASGLKELHSKLSHLTWQAQQIEKGDYQQRIDFMGEFSLAFNSMVVKLEEREQLLKGEILIRQKAEQEVRLQNRFITDSIHYAAVIQRSMLPNSELMAGFASASFVIWKPRDIVGGDFYWIVPRVGGFMAAVIDCTGHGVPGAFMTLAVNQMLKAFENKLDLTPADLLTILDEKVRETFYSSGTNHDHLYAGLDMGLVFVNCGERKIVFSGARLPLFHLRNKKIKEISGSRRSIGYEARNRLGKKAANSFQNREITYKDGDRLYLSTDGFFDQHGENDSNPFGMDNFAQLLLENEALPLEEQKNVLMDSLHAYMGSEKQRDDITVIGFEL
;
A
#
# COMPACT_ATOMS: atom_id res chain seq x y z
N THR A 1 22.35 -24.74 86.35
CA THR A 1 21.59 -23.69 85.64
C THR A 1 22.26 -23.45 84.30
N ASN A 2 21.54 -23.66 83.20
CA ASN A 2 22.14 -24.00 81.90
C ASN A 2 22.38 -22.74 81.04
N PHE A 3 23.49 -22.05 81.28
CA PHE A 3 23.85 -20.76 80.66
C PHE A 3 23.91 -20.83 79.11
N LEU A 4 24.37 -21.95 78.57
CA LEU A 4 24.46 -22.21 77.12
C LEU A 4 23.08 -22.30 76.43
N ALA A 5 22.08 -22.86 77.12
CA ALA A 5 20.73 -22.99 76.58
C ALA A 5 20.02 -21.62 76.47
N SER A 6 20.42 -20.65 77.30
CA SER A 6 19.88 -19.28 77.25
C SER A 6 20.35 -18.53 76.00
N GLY A 7 21.66 -18.56 75.71
CA GLY A 7 22.21 -17.88 74.52
C GLY A 7 21.72 -18.47 73.20
N LEU A 8 21.54 -19.80 73.14
CA LEU A 8 20.98 -20.49 71.96
C LEU A 8 19.51 -20.14 71.73
N LYS A 9 18.71 -20.04 72.81
CA LYS A 9 17.32 -19.58 72.72
C LYS A 9 17.22 -18.12 72.27
N GLU A 10 18.11 -17.26 72.76
CA GLU A 10 18.15 -15.85 72.37
C GLU A 10 18.53 -15.68 70.88
N LEU A 11 19.54 -16.43 70.40
CA LEU A 11 19.93 -16.45 69.00
C LEU A 11 18.79 -16.97 68.10
N HIS A 12 18.13 -18.04 68.51
CA HIS A 12 16.98 -18.59 67.79
C HIS A 12 15.85 -17.57 67.67
N SER A 13 15.49 -16.90 68.77
CA SER A 13 14.46 -15.85 68.77
C SER A 13 14.82 -14.68 67.83
N LYS A 14 16.09 -14.25 67.83
CA LYS A 14 16.60 -13.19 66.95
C LYS A 14 16.52 -13.59 65.47
N LEU A 15 16.86 -14.83 65.13
CA LEU A 15 16.76 -15.36 63.76
C LEU A 15 15.31 -15.52 63.29
N SER A 16 14.41 -15.97 64.16
CA SER A 16 12.98 -16.04 63.86
C SER A 16 12.40 -14.64 63.60
N HIS A 17 12.80 -13.64 64.38
CA HIS A 17 12.38 -12.27 64.18
C HIS A 17 12.91 -11.69 62.86
N LEU A 18 14.19 -11.91 62.53
CA LEU A 18 14.78 -11.49 61.25
C LEU A 18 14.06 -12.12 60.06
N THR A 19 13.71 -13.40 60.17
CA THR A 19 12.95 -14.12 59.13
C THR A 19 11.57 -13.50 58.94
N TRP A 20 10.88 -13.17 60.04
CA TRP A 20 9.62 -12.46 59.99
C TRP A 20 9.75 -11.07 59.34
N GLN A 21 10.79 -10.30 59.68
CA GLN A 21 11.04 -8.97 59.08
C GLN A 21 11.30 -9.07 57.57
N ALA A 22 12.09 -10.06 57.13
CA ALA A 22 12.33 -10.31 55.71
C ALA A 22 11.02 -10.63 54.96
N GLN A 23 10.12 -11.42 55.55
CA GLN A 23 8.79 -11.70 54.97
C GLN A 23 7.89 -10.47 54.90
N GLN A 24 8.03 -9.51 55.82
CA GLN A 24 7.28 -8.24 55.73
C GLN A 24 7.81 -7.37 54.57
N ILE A 25 9.13 -7.29 54.40
CA ILE A 25 9.77 -6.58 53.28
C ILE A 25 9.37 -7.19 51.94
N GLU A 26 9.31 -8.53 51.83
CA GLU A 26 8.80 -9.23 50.65
C GLU A 26 7.36 -8.84 50.30
N LYS A 27 6.54 -8.55 51.32
CA LYS A 27 5.16 -8.06 51.16
C LYS A 27 5.06 -6.55 50.90
N GLY A 28 6.19 -5.85 50.78
CA GLY A 28 6.26 -4.42 50.50
C GLY A 28 6.32 -3.51 51.73
N ASP A 29 6.48 -4.05 52.94
CA ASP A 29 6.72 -3.23 54.14
C ASP A 29 8.21 -2.91 54.30
N TYR A 30 8.63 -1.83 53.64
CA TYR A 30 10.00 -1.33 53.71
C TYR A 30 10.30 -0.50 54.96
N GLN A 31 9.40 -0.43 55.95
CA GLN A 31 9.65 0.26 57.23
C GLN A 31 10.44 -0.60 58.23
N GLN A 32 10.61 -1.90 57.94
CA GLN A 32 11.34 -2.82 58.81
C GLN A 32 12.81 -2.44 58.97
N ARG A 33 13.29 -2.44 60.21
CA ARG A 33 14.69 -2.14 60.55
C ARG A 33 15.24 -3.16 61.54
N ILE A 34 16.52 -3.47 61.40
CA ILE A 34 17.29 -4.31 62.33
C ILE A 34 18.22 -3.40 63.13
N ASP A 35 18.35 -3.62 64.44
CA ASP A 35 19.24 -2.88 65.34
C ASP A 35 20.33 -3.76 66.00
N PHE A 36 20.27 -5.08 65.80
CA PHE A 36 21.22 -6.06 66.33
C PHE A 36 22.09 -6.67 65.21
N MET A 37 23.22 -7.32 65.55
CA MET A 37 24.21 -7.87 64.59
C MET A 37 25.13 -6.85 63.89
N GLY A 38 25.35 -5.67 64.47
CA GLY A 38 26.45 -4.77 64.08
C GLY A 38 26.45 -4.38 62.59
N GLU A 39 27.51 -4.72 61.86
CA GLU A 39 27.65 -4.38 60.43
C GLU A 39 26.53 -4.96 59.55
N PHE A 40 25.97 -6.13 59.93
CA PHE A 40 24.88 -6.73 59.18
C PHE A 40 23.63 -5.85 59.20
N SER A 41 23.28 -5.25 60.35
CA SER A 41 22.08 -4.40 60.43
C SER A 41 22.20 -3.16 59.56
N LEU A 42 23.40 -2.57 59.47
CA LEU A 42 23.68 -1.45 58.57
C LEU A 42 23.49 -1.84 57.11
N ALA A 43 24.08 -2.96 56.67
CA ALA A 43 23.96 -3.45 55.29
C ALA A 43 22.52 -3.84 54.94
N PHE A 44 21.82 -4.54 55.84
CA PHE A 44 20.44 -4.95 55.66
C PHE A 44 19.51 -3.74 55.54
N ASN A 45 19.59 -2.80 56.49
CA ASN A 45 18.74 -1.59 56.45
C ASN A 45 19.00 -0.75 55.20
N SER A 46 20.27 -0.64 54.75
CA SER A 46 20.60 0.04 53.50
C SER A 46 20.00 -0.65 52.27
N MET A 47 19.99 -1.98 52.24
CA MET A 47 19.35 -2.76 51.19
C MET A 47 17.83 -2.52 51.15
N VAL A 48 17.16 -2.48 52.30
CA VAL A 48 15.72 -2.22 52.40
C VAL A 48 15.36 -0.85 51.82
N VAL A 49 16.13 0.19 52.18
CA VAL A 49 15.95 1.54 51.62
C VAL A 49 16.16 1.55 50.10
N LYS A 50 17.22 0.91 49.60
CA LYS A 50 17.47 0.82 48.15
C LYS A 50 16.38 0.04 47.40
N LEU A 51 15.80 -0.98 48.02
CA LEU A 51 14.68 -1.73 47.44
C LEU A 51 13.43 -0.86 47.35
N GLU A 52 13.12 -0.09 48.40
CA GLU A 52 12.01 0.87 48.40
C GLU A 52 12.20 1.94 47.32
N GLU A 53 13.38 2.57 47.26
CA GLU A 53 13.73 3.56 46.23
C GLU A 53 13.59 2.96 44.83
N ARG A 54 14.10 1.74 44.61
CA ARG A 54 14.01 1.07 43.31
C ARG A 54 12.56 0.72 42.94
N GLU A 55 11.75 0.28 43.89
CA GLU A 55 10.34 -0.04 43.63
C GLU A 55 9.55 1.23 43.28
N GLN A 56 9.79 2.34 43.99
CA GLN A 56 9.18 3.64 43.69
C GLN A 56 9.61 4.16 42.31
N LEU A 57 10.89 4.06 41.97
CA LEU A 57 11.41 4.43 40.65
C LEU A 57 10.75 3.60 39.54
N LEU A 58 10.69 2.27 39.70
CA LEU A 58 10.05 1.38 38.72
C LEU A 58 8.55 1.69 38.55
N LYS A 59 7.82 1.95 39.64
CA LYS A 59 6.42 2.37 39.59
C LYS A 59 6.27 3.69 38.81
N GLY A 60 7.17 4.64 39.03
CA GLY A 60 7.23 5.91 38.28
C GLY A 60 7.47 5.69 36.78
N GLU A 61 8.47 4.87 36.42
CA GLU A 61 8.80 4.54 35.03
C GLU A 61 7.64 3.84 34.31
N ILE A 62 6.99 2.87 34.96
CA ILE A 62 5.82 2.17 34.41
C ILE A 62 4.69 3.15 34.13
N LEU A 63 4.41 4.07 35.07
CA LEU A 63 3.35 5.07 34.89
C LEU A 63 3.66 6.02 33.73
N ILE A 64 4.90 6.49 33.61
CA ILE A 64 5.34 7.35 32.50
C ILE A 64 5.21 6.60 31.18
N ARG A 65 5.67 5.36 31.12
CA ARG A 65 5.58 4.51 29.92
C ARG A 65 4.13 4.27 29.51
N GLN A 66 3.25 3.96 30.45
CA GLN A 66 1.82 3.76 30.16
C GLN A 66 1.17 5.02 29.58
N LYS A 67 1.49 6.20 30.12
CA LYS A 67 1.01 7.48 29.58
C LYS A 67 1.53 7.72 28.16
N ALA A 68 2.82 7.49 27.92
CA ALA A 68 3.40 7.64 26.59
C ALA A 68 2.79 6.65 25.57
N GLU A 69 2.57 5.39 25.96
CA GLU A 69 1.90 4.40 25.11
C GLU A 69 0.45 4.78 24.78
N GLN A 70 -0.29 5.35 25.74
CA GLN A 70 -1.64 5.86 25.51
C GLN A 70 -1.64 7.05 24.54
N GLU A 71 -0.71 7.99 24.70
CA GLU A 71 -0.58 9.16 23.82
C GLU A 71 -0.25 8.73 22.39
N VAL A 72 0.71 7.82 22.20
CA VAL A 72 1.05 7.26 20.88
C VAL A 72 -0.15 6.55 20.26
N ARG A 73 -0.92 5.77 21.03
CA ARG A 73 -2.14 5.12 20.52
C ARG A 73 -3.19 6.13 20.08
N LEU A 74 -3.39 7.21 20.84
CA LEU A 74 -4.32 8.27 20.48
C LEU A 74 -3.87 8.98 19.20
N GLN A 75 -2.60 9.35 19.09
CA GLN A 75 -2.04 9.99 17.89
C GLN A 75 -2.17 9.08 16.66
N ASN A 76 -1.82 7.80 16.78
CA ASN A 76 -1.97 6.84 15.69
C ASN A 76 -3.43 6.74 15.25
N ARG A 77 -4.38 6.70 16.19
CA ARG A 77 -5.81 6.68 15.87
C ARG A 77 -6.23 7.91 15.06
N PHE A 78 -5.84 9.12 15.50
CA PHE A 78 -6.16 10.34 14.76
C PHE A 78 -5.58 10.36 13.33
N ILE A 79 -4.34 9.87 13.17
CA ILE A 79 -3.71 9.74 11.85
C ILE A 79 -4.48 8.73 10.98
N THR A 80 -4.77 7.55 11.52
CA THR A 80 -5.52 6.51 10.81
C THR A 80 -6.91 7.00 10.38
N ASP A 81 -7.64 7.68 11.27
CA ASP A 81 -8.96 8.27 10.97
C ASP A 81 -8.86 9.31 9.83
N SER A 82 -7.80 10.12 9.82
CA SER A 82 -7.54 11.10 8.75
C SER A 82 -7.24 10.42 7.40
N ILE A 83 -6.49 9.31 7.41
CA ILE A 83 -6.22 8.53 6.19
C ILE A 83 -7.49 7.84 5.69
N HIS A 84 -8.35 7.33 6.58
CA HIS A 84 -9.65 6.81 6.19
C HIS A 84 -10.53 7.87 5.52
N TYR A 85 -10.50 9.11 6.02
CA TYR A 85 -11.19 10.21 5.36
C TYR A 85 -10.62 10.50 3.96
N ALA A 86 -9.29 10.48 3.80
CA ALA A 86 -8.66 10.59 2.49
C ALA A 86 -9.09 9.46 1.51
N ALA A 87 -9.29 8.24 2.01
CA ALA A 87 -9.81 7.14 1.20
C ALA A 87 -11.24 7.37 0.70
N VAL A 88 -12.09 8.02 1.51
CA VAL A 88 -13.44 8.43 1.06
C VAL A 88 -13.33 9.41 -0.10
N ILE A 89 -12.42 10.39 -0.02
CA ILE A 89 -12.17 11.35 -1.09
C ILE A 89 -11.69 10.62 -2.34
N GLN A 90 -10.66 9.77 -2.24
CA GLN A 90 -10.11 9.04 -3.38
C GLN A 90 -11.16 8.18 -4.07
N ARG A 91 -11.95 7.40 -3.31
CA ARG A 91 -13.04 6.57 -3.84
C ARG A 91 -14.12 7.39 -4.53
N SER A 92 -14.47 8.55 -3.98
CA SER A 92 -15.49 9.43 -4.58
C SER A 92 -15.10 10.00 -5.95
N MET A 93 -13.81 9.98 -6.28
CA MET A 93 -13.29 10.44 -7.56
C MET A 93 -13.19 9.36 -8.63
N LEU A 94 -13.33 8.09 -8.25
CA LEU A 94 -13.30 6.97 -9.20
C LEU A 94 -14.57 6.98 -10.06
N PRO A 95 -14.46 6.75 -11.38
CA PRO A 95 -15.63 6.71 -12.26
C PRO A 95 -16.53 5.52 -11.95
N ASN A 96 -17.82 5.65 -12.24
CA ASN A 96 -18.71 4.49 -12.20
C ASN A 96 -18.29 3.48 -13.28
N SER A 97 -18.10 2.22 -12.92
CA SER A 97 -17.77 1.13 -13.86
C SER A 97 -18.85 0.95 -14.95
N GLU A 98 -20.09 1.35 -14.68
CA GLU A 98 -21.19 1.34 -15.65
C GLU A 98 -20.99 2.32 -16.81
N LEU A 99 -19.99 3.21 -16.79
CA LEU A 99 -19.70 4.12 -17.91
C LEU A 99 -19.26 3.39 -19.19
N MET A 100 -18.86 2.11 -19.10
CA MET A 100 -18.61 1.27 -20.27
C MET A 100 -19.90 0.61 -20.81
N ALA A 101 -21.00 0.65 -20.04
CA ALA A 101 -22.25 0.02 -20.42
C ALA A 101 -22.83 0.69 -21.68
N GLY A 102 -23.26 -0.14 -22.64
CA GLY A 102 -23.77 0.30 -23.93
C GLY A 102 -22.72 0.31 -25.05
N PHE A 103 -21.44 0.27 -24.72
CA PHE A 103 -20.35 0.10 -25.70
C PHE A 103 -19.63 -1.24 -25.56
N ALA A 104 -19.48 -1.73 -24.32
CA ALA A 104 -19.00 -3.08 -24.02
C ALA A 104 -20.18 -3.99 -23.67
N SER A 105 -20.10 -5.28 -24.05
CA SER A 105 -21.11 -6.29 -23.72
C SER A 105 -21.05 -6.68 -22.24
N ALA A 106 -19.85 -6.71 -21.67
CA ALA A 106 -19.59 -6.93 -20.26
C ALA A 106 -18.27 -6.26 -19.86
N SER A 107 -18.13 -5.93 -18.57
CA SER A 107 -16.88 -5.39 -18.04
C SER A 107 -16.76 -5.62 -16.54
N PHE A 108 -15.54 -5.56 -16.01
CA PHE A 108 -15.27 -5.53 -14.58
C PHE A 108 -14.12 -4.56 -14.28
N VAL A 109 -14.08 -4.10 -13.03
CA VAL A 109 -12.93 -3.38 -12.47
C VAL A 109 -12.52 -4.03 -11.15
N ILE A 110 -11.22 -4.26 -10.99
CA ILE A 110 -10.56 -4.55 -9.73
C ILE A 110 -9.77 -3.30 -9.37
N TRP A 111 -10.01 -2.74 -8.19
CA TRP A 111 -9.21 -1.67 -7.62
C TRP A 111 -8.98 -1.99 -6.15
N LYS A 112 -7.74 -2.30 -5.80
CA LYS A 112 -7.34 -2.79 -4.49
C LYS A 112 -6.05 -2.09 -4.07
N PRO A 113 -6.14 -0.98 -3.33
CA PRO A 113 -4.99 -0.34 -2.73
C PRO A 113 -4.25 -1.30 -1.77
N ARG A 114 -2.94 -1.13 -1.66
CA ARG A 114 -2.07 -1.84 -0.73
C ARG A 114 -2.32 -1.42 0.71
N ASP A 115 -2.44 -0.11 0.92
CA ASP A 115 -2.75 0.51 2.21
C ASP A 115 -4.24 0.95 2.24
N ILE A 116 -4.60 1.91 3.09
CA ILE A 116 -5.96 2.48 3.13
C ILE A 116 -6.26 3.31 1.86
N VAL A 117 -5.22 3.90 1.27
CA VAL A 117 -5.22 4.68 0.03
C VAL A 117 -4.02 4.26 -0.84
N GLY A 118 -4.09 4.48 -2.16
CA GLY A 118 -3.07 4.02 -3.11
C GLY A 118 -2.63 5.07 -4.13
N GLY A 119 -1.55 4.81 -4.86
CA GLY A 119 -1.08 5.52 -6.05
C GLY A 119 -1.79 5.09 -7.34
N ASP A 120 -2.52 3.98 -7.29
CA ASP A 120 -3.29 3.48 -8.41
C ASP A 120 -4.69 4.09 -8.53
N PHE A 121 -5.13 4.30 -9.77
CA PHE A 121 -6.54 4.54 -10.08
C PHE A 121 -6.88 4.15 -11.52
N TYR A 122 -8.18 4.20 -11.84
CA TYR A 122 -8.68 4.01 -13.20
C TYR A 122 -9.49 5.21 -13.65
N TRP A 123 -9.50 5.42 -14.97
CA TRP A 123 -10.23 6.50 -15.62
C TRP A 123 -11.02 5.95 -16.80
N ILE A 124 -12.32 6.24 -16.84
CA ILE A 124 -13.24 5.76 -17.87
C ILE A 124 -14.12 6.92 -18.29
N VAL A 125 -14.16 7.23 -19.58
CA VAL A 125 -15.01 8.30 -20.11
C VAL A 125 -15.67 7.91 -21.43
N PRO A 126 -16.99 8.16 -21.57
CA PRO A 126 -17.67 7.97 -22.85
C PRO A 126 -17.17 8.97 -23.88
N ARG A 127 -17.14 8.55 -25.15
CA ARG A 127 -16.78 9.36 -26.31
C ARG A 127 -17.82 9.16 -27.41
N VAL A 128 -17.79 10.02 -28.41
CA VAL A 128 -18.67 9.85 -29.57
C VAL A 128 -18.33 8.53 -30.24
N GLY A 129 -19.31 7.61 -30.28
CA GLY A 129 -19.16 6.30 -30.91
C GLY A 129 -18.33 5.28 -30.13
N GLY A 130 -18.04 5.51 -28.85
CA GLY A 130 -17.26 4.56 -28.03
C GLY A 130 -16.85 5.10 -26.66
N PHE A 131 -15.69 4.69 -26.16
CA PHE A 131 -15.20 5.10 -24.84
C PHE A 131 -13.67 5.08 -24.75
N MET A 132 -13.12 5.82 -23.78
CA MET A 132 -11.74 5.68 -23.34
C MET A 132 -11.70 5.01 -21.97
N ALA A 133 -10.73 4.12 -21.76
CA ALA A 133 -10.47 3.50 -20.48
C ALA A 133 -8.96 3.48 -20.21
N ALA A 134 -8.57 3.69 -18.96
CA ALA A 134 -7.19 3.64 -18.53
C ALA A 134 -7.03 3.10 -17.12
N VAL A 135 -5.91 2.40 -16.92
CA VAL A 135 -5.32 2.15 -15.60
C VAL A 135 -4.09 3.01 -15.45
N ILE A 136 -3.90 3.57 -14.27
CA ILE A 136 -2.83 4.51 -13.96
C ILE A 136 -2.20 4.09 -12.64
N ASP A 137 -0.88 3.95 -12.64
CA ASP A 137 -0.04 3.75 -11.47
C ASP A 137 0.83 4.99 -11.28
N CYS A 138 0.60 5.74 -10.20
CA CYS A 138 1.39 6.92 -9.88
C CYS A 138 2.51 6.58 -8.90
N THR A 139 3.67 7.23 -9.08
CA THR A 139 4.83 7.02 -8.19
C THR A 139 4.46 7.19 -6.71
N GLY A 140 4.74 6.13 -5.94
CA GLY A 140 4.57 6.07 -4.50
C GLY A 140 3.22 5.49 -4.09
N HIS A 141 3.18 4.86 -2.92
CA HIS A 141 1.97 4.25 -2.35
C HIS A 141 1.46 5.06 -1.15
N GLY A 142 0.29 4.70 -0.62
CA GLY A 142 -0.26 5.35 0.56
C GLY A 142 -0.62 6.82 0.30
N VAL A 143 -0.41 7.69 1.29
CA VAL A 143 -0.86 9.08 1.23
C VAL A 143 -0.22 9.89 0.09
N PRO A 144 1.10 9.85 -0.16
CA PRO A 144 1.71 10.55 -1.29
C PRO A 144 1.16 10.10 -2.65
N GLY A 145 1.03 8.77 -2.86
CA GLY A 145 0.41 8.21 -4.06
C GLY A 145 -1.01 8.69 -4.24
N ALA A 146 -1.80 8.72 -3.17
CA ALA A 146 -3.17 9.22 -3.22
C ALA A 146 -3.24 10.68 -3.69
N PHE A 147 -2.37 11.56 -3.20
CA PHE A 147 -2.31 12.95 -3.69
C PHE A 147 -1.95 13.03 -5.19
N MET A 148 -1.05 12.16 -5.67
CA MET A 148 -0.74 12.06 -7.09
C MET A 148 -1.98 11.67 -7.90
N THR A 149 -2.75 10.66 -7.46
CA THR A 149 -3.99 10.27 -8.14
C THR A 149 -4.97 11.42 -8.28
N LEU A 150 -5.14 12.25 -7.23
CA LEU A 150 -6.03 13.41 -7.26
C LEU A 150 -5.56 14.46 -8.28
N ALA A 151 -4.27 14.78 -8.29
CA ALA A 151 -3.69 15.76 -9.20
C ALA A 151 -3.81 15.29 -10.66
N VAL A 152 -3.43 14.05 -10.94
CA VAL A 152 -3.49 13.46 -12.30
C VAL A 152 -4.94 13.34 -12.76
N ASN A 153 -5.86 12.89 -11.91
CA ASN A 153 -7.28 12.82 -12.26
C ASN A 153 -7.83 14.20 -12.64
N GLN A 154 -7.45 15.26 -11.92
CA GLN A 154 -7.83 16.62 -12.26
C GLN A 154 -7.23 17.09 -13.61
N MET A 155 -6.01 16.67 -13.94
CA MET A 155 -5.42 16.92 -15.26
C MET A 155 -6.18 16.19 -16.37
N LEU A 156 -6.59 14.94 -16.13
CA LEU A 156 -7.35 14.10 -17.07
C LEU A 156 -8.75 14.67 -17.33
N LYS A 157 -9.42 15.21 -16.31
CA LYS A 157 -10.72 15.88 -16.44
C LYS A 157 -10.72 17.00 -17.49
N ALA A 158 -9.59 17.70 -17.66
CA ALA A 158 -9.46 18.75 -18.67
C ALA A 158 -9.48 18.23 -20.13
N PHE A 159 -9.43 16.92 -20.34
CA PHE A 159 -9.42 16.28 -21.66
C PHE A 159 -10.71 15.53 -22.00
N GLU A 160 -11.64 15.39 -21.06
CA GLU A 160 -12.91 14.64 -21.24
C GLU A 160 -13.76 15.15 -22.40
N ASN A 161 -13.72 16.46 -22.66
CA ASN A 161 -14.51 17.10 -23.71
C ASN A 161 -13.74 17.32 -25.03
N LYS A 162 -12.47 16.90 -25.11
CA LYS A 162 -11.65 17.07 -26.33
C LYS A 162 -11.77 15.84 -27.23
N LEU A 163 -12.51 15.96 -28.34
CA LEU A 163 -12.87 14.82 -29.19
C LEU A 163 -11.74 14.31 -30.10
N ASP A 164 -10.76 15.17 -30.43
CA ASP A 164 -9.75 14.87 -31.46
C ASP A 164 -8.43 14.30 -30.91
N LEU A 165 -8.36 13.99 -29.61
CA LEU A 165 -7.13 13.50 -28.99
C LEU A 165 -7.03 11.98 -29.08
N THR A 166 -5.96 11.49 -29.69
CA THR A 166 -5.63 10.06 -29.63
C THR A 166 -5.01 9.70 -28.26
N PRO A 167 -4.99 8.41 -27.87
CA PRO A 167 -4.29 7.97 -26.67
C PRO A 167 -2.85 8.47 -26.57
N ALA A 168 -2.04 8.37 -27.63
CA ALA A 168 -0.67 8.86 -27.64
C ALA A 168 -0.55 10.37 -27.44
N ASP A 169 -1.47 11.16 -28.02
CA ASP A 169 -1.49 12.61 -27.83
C ASP A 169 -1.78 12.95 -26.36
N LEU A 170 -2.76 12.27 -25.77
CA LEU A 170 -3.11 12.46 -24.37
C LEU A 170 -1.94 12.13 -23.44
N LEU A 171 -1.27 10.99 -23.64
CA LEU A 171 -0.07 10.64 -22.84
C LEU A 171 1.04 11.69 -23.00
N THR A 172 1.24 12.22 -24.21
CA THR A 172 2.27 13.23 -24.49
C THR A 172 1.95 14.56 -23.79
N ILE A 173 0.70 15.03 -23.85
CA ILE A 173 0.27 16.24 -23.15
C ILE A 173 0.31 16.04 -21.63
N LEU A 174 -0.07 14.86 -21.14
CA LEU A 174 -0.01 14.55 -19.71
C LEU A 174 1.43 14.54 -19.20
N ASP A 175 2.39 14.01 -19.97
CA ASP A 175 3.82 14.06 -19.66
C ASP A 175 4.32 15.49 -19.46
N GLU A 176 3.93 16.40 -20.34
CA GLU A 176 4.24 17.82 -20.21
C GLU A 176 3.62 18.44 -18.96
N LYS A 177 2.32 18.22 -18.73
CA LYS A 177 1.62 18.78 -17.55
C LYS A 177 2.15 18.27 -16.22
N VAL A 178 2.48 16.99 -16.13
CA VAL A 178 3.06 16.38 -14.91
C VAL A 178 4.43 17.02 -14.65
N ARG A 179 5.27 17.18 -15.66
CA ARG A 179 6.57 17.88 -15.53
C ARG A 179 6.41 19.34 -15.12
N GLU A 180 5.49 20.05 -15.74
CA GLU A 180 5.23 21.45 -15.39
C GLU A 180 4.78 21.58 -13.93
N THR A 181 3.85 20.73 -13.50
CA THR A 181 3.25 20.78 -12.16
C THR A 181 4.26 20.43 -11.07
N PHE A 182 5.02 19.34 -11.24
CA PHE A 182 5.85 18.79 -10.17
C PHE A 182 7.33 19.19 -10.23
N TYR A 183 7.83 19.69 -11.38
CA TYR A 183 9.23 20.11 -11.51
C TYR A 183 9.44 21.61 -11.55
N SER A 184 8.42 22.40 -11.93
CA SER A 184 8.63 23.84 -12.23
C SER A 184 8.42 24.77 -11.02
N SER A 185 8.25 24.22 -9.82
CA SER A 185 7.90 24.96 -8.60
C SER A 185 9.00 24.89 -7.55
N GLY A 186 10.15 25.57 -7.74
CA GLY A 186 11.09 25.79 -6.63
C GLY A 186 12.52 26.21 -7.00
N THR A 187 13.03 27.24 -6.32
CA THR A 187 14.46 27.51 -6.16
C THR A 187 15.00 26.62 -5.03
N ASN A 188 16.01 25.79 -5.31
CA ASN A 188 16.73 24.90 -4.39
C ASN A 188 15.96 23.67 -3.85
N HIS A 189 16.39 22.49 -4.28
CA HIS A 189 16.28 21.16 -3.65
C HIS A 189 14.92 20.47 -3.41
N ASP A 190 13.76 21.13 -3.55
CA ASP A 190 12.43 20.49 -3.37
C ASP A 190 11.77 20.03 -4.69
N HIS A 191 12.54 19.48 -5.63
CA HIS A 191 11.94 18.87 -6.83
C HIS A 191 11.36 17.49 -6.47
N LEU A 192 10.03 17.36 -6.55
CA LEU A 192 9.38 16.05 -6.45
C LEU A 192 9.56 15.33 -7.79
N TYR A 193 10.54 14.41 -7.88
CA TYR A 193 10.71 13.50 -9.02
C TYR A 193 9.61 12.44 -9.08
N ALA A 194 8.39 12.87 -9.35
CA ALA A 194 7.22 12.01 -9.52
C ALA A 194 6.82 11.88 -11.00
N GLY A 195 6.12 10.80 -11.28
CA GLY A 195 5.55 10.49 -12.58
C GLY A 195 4.49 9.41 -12.41
N LEU A 196 4.19 8.75 -13.53
CA LEU A 196 3.21 7.68 -13.55
C LEU A 196 3.40 6.77 -14.76
N ASP A 197 2.93 5.54 -14.61
CA ASP A 197 2.74 4.56 -15.65
C ASP A 197 1.24 4.50 -15.98
N MET A 198 0.89 4.33 -17.26
CA MET A 198 -0.50 4.43 -17.71
C MET A 198 -0.73 3.57 -18.95
N GLY A 199 -1.76 2.73 -18.93
CA GLY A 199 -2.25 2.05 -20.11
C GLY A 199 -3.56 2.70 -20.53
N LEU A 200 -3.63 3.26 -21.74
CA LEU A 200 -4.81 4.00 -22.24
C LEU A 200 -5.31 3.39 -23.53
N VAL A 201 -6.60 3.04 -23.56
CA VAL A 201 -7.31 2.61 -24.76
C VAL A 201 -8.40 3.60 -25.13
N PHE A 202 -8.58 3.79 -26.43
CA PHE A 202 -9.79 4.35 -27.03
C PHE A 202 -10.44 3.28 -27.88
N VAL A 203 -11.67 2.90 -27.54
CA VAL A 203 -12.50 1.99 -28.33
C VAL A 203 -13.45 2.82 -29.16
N ASN A 204 -13.39 2.67 -30.47
CA ASN A 204 -14.35 3.22 -31.43
C ASN A 204 -15.22 2.08 -31.96
N CYS A 205 -16.47 2.03 -31.51
CA CYS A 205 -17.43 1.01 -31.88
C CYS A 205 -17.95 1.18 -33.30
N GLY A 206 -18.04 2.41 -33.81
CA GLY A 206 -18.46 2.70 -35.17
C GLY A 206 -17.48 2.17 -36.22
N GLU A 207 -16.18 2.29 -35.97
CA GLU A 207 -15.12 1.79 -36.85
C GLU A 207 -14.64 0.38 -36.51
N ARG A 208 -15.09 -0.19 -35.39
CA ARG A 208 -14.59 -1.45 -34.81
C ARG A 208 -13.08 -1.45 -34.62
N LYS A 209 -12.56 -0.36 -34.07
CA LYS A 209 -11.13 -0.16 -33.81
C LYS A 209 -10.85 0.15 -32.35
N ILE A 210 -9.75 -0.38 -31.86
CA ILE A 210 -9.12 0.02 -30.61
C ILE A 210 -7.83 0.76 -30.97
N VAL A 211 -7.63 1.91 -30.36
CA VAL A 211 -6.35 2.62 -30.36
C VAL A 211 -5.79 2.51 -28.96
N PHE A 212 -4.58 1.95 -28.83
CA PHE A 212 -3.89 1.81 -27.55
C PHE A 212 -2.61 2.62 -27.54
N SER A 213 -2.34 3.28 -26.41
CA SER A 213 -1.01 3.77 -26.08
C SER A 213 -0.73 3.53 -24.60
N GLY A 214 0.50 3.13 -24.29
CA GLY A 214 0.92 2.83 -22.93
C GLY A 214 2.23 3.52 -22.58
N ALA A 215 2.34 3.96 -21.34
CA ALA A 215 3.58 4.31 -20.65
C ALA A 215 3.88 3.16 -19.67
N ARG A 216 4.81 2.28 -20.06
CA ARG A 216 5.22 1.02 -19.40
C ARG A 216 4.15 -0.04 -19.20
N LEU A 217 2.89 0.32 -19.09
CA LEU A 217 1.79 -0.63 -18.95
C LEU A 217 1.40 -1.24 -20.31
N PRO A 218 1.15 -2.55 -20.36
CA PRO A 218 0.73 -3.27 -21.55
C PRO A 218 -0.80 -3.33 -21.68
N LEU A 219 -1.27 -3.64 -22.88
CA LEU A 219 -2.64 -4.08 -23.14
C LEU A 219 -2.64 -5.57 -23.47
N PHE A 220 -3.51 -6.35 -22.82
CA PHE A 220 -3.75 -7.73 -23.20
C PHE A 220 -5.00 -7.82 -24.09
N HIS A 221 -4.85 -8.45 -25.24
CA HIS A 221 -5.94 -8.71 -26.19
C HIS A 221 -6.15 -10.21 -26.33
N LEU A 222 -7.32 -10.68 -25.94
CA LEU A 222 -7.72 -12.08 -25.99
C LEU A 222 -8.73 -12.28 -27.13
N ARG A 223 -8.39 -13.18 -28.05
CA ARG A 223 -9.24 -13.58 -29.17
C ARG A 223 -8.98 -15.03 -29.55
N ASN A 224 -10.04 -15.82 -29.71
CA ASN A 224 -9.98 -17.19 -30.23
C ASN A 224 -8.93 -18.06 -29.51
N LYS A 225 -8.97 -18.14 -28.17
CA LYS A 225 -8.01 -18.94 -27.38
C LYS A 225 -6.56 -18.51 -27.58
N LYS A 226 -6.32 -17.25 -27.91
CA LYS A 226 -4.98 -16.65 -27.98
C LYS A 226 -4.99 -15.31 -27.28
N ILE A 227 -4.08 -15.16 -26.34
CA ILE A 227 -3.80 -13.89 -25.70
C ILE A 227 -2.56 -13.27 -26.34
N LYS A 228 -2.66 -11.98 -26.66
CA LYS A 228 -1.57 -11.18 -27.19
C LYS A 228 -1.32 -10.01 -26.26
N GLU A 229 -0.08 -9.90 -25.79
CA GLU A 229 0.40 -8.69 -25.15
C GLU A 229 0.76 -7.64 -26.22
N ILE A 230 0.29 -6.42 -26.00
CA ILE A 230 0.65 -5.25 -26.78
C ILE A 230 1.40 -4.31 -25.84
N SER A 231 2.72 -4.34 -25.93
CA SER A 231 3.58 -3.61 -25.00
C SER A 231 3.44 -2.09 -25.17
N GLY A 232 3.42 -1.39 -24.05
CA GLY A 232 3.53 0.07 -24.00
C GLY A 232 4.94 0.56 -24.33
N SER A 233 5.09 1.89 -24.33
CA SER A 233 6.39 2.55 -24.43
C SER A 233 7.23 2.25 -23.20
N ARG A 234 8.56 2.10 -23.36
CA ARG A 234 9.49 1.82 -22.24
C ARG A 234 9.80 3.05 -21.36
N ARG A 235 8.97 4.09 -21.42
CA ARG A 235 9.11 5.30 -20.62
C ARG A 235 7.83 5.54 -19.84
N SER A 236 8.01 6.07 -18.63
CA SER A 236 6.95 6.63 -17.80
C SER A 236 6.58 8.04 -18.27
N ILE A 237 5.45 8.51 -17.77
CA ILE A 237 4.97 9.89 -17.88
C ILE A 237 5.55 10.69 -16.73
N GLY A 238 5.92 11.94 -16.99
CA GLY A 238 6.46 12.86 -15.99
C GLY A 238 7.98 12.80 -15.90
N TYR A 239 8.64 11.69 -16.23
CA TYR A 239 10.10 11.58 -16.09
C TYR A 239 10.88 12.07 -17.32
N GLU A 240 12.06 12.64 -17.11
CA GLU A 240 12.98 12.95 -18.23
C GLU A 240 13.44 11.67 -18.93
N ALA A 241 12.94 11.42 -20.14
CA ALA A 241 13.46 10.34 -20.97
C ALA A 241 14.84 10.71 -21.52
N ARG A 242 15.90 10.32 -20.82
CA ARG A 242 17.28 10.33 -21.31
C ARG A 242 17.57 8.99 -21.99
N ASN A 243 18.02 9.00 -23.24
CA ASN A 243 18.53 7.78 -23.86
C ASN A 243 19.91 7.43 -23.28
N ARG A 244 20.42 6.21 -23.57
CA ARG A 244 21.75 5.72 -23.10
C ARG A 244 22.93 6.64 -23.48
N LEU A 245 22.72 7.61 -24.37
CA LEU A 245 23.71 8.58 -24.85
C LEU A 245 23.47 9.99 -24.28
N GLY A 246 22.59 10.15 -23.29
CA GLY A 246 22.27 11.44 -22.67
C GLY A 246 21.47 12.40 -23.55
N LYS A 247 20.97 11.97 -24.71
CA LYS A 247 20.09 12.78 -25.57
C LYS A 247 18.63 12.56 -25.17
N LYS A 248 17.84 13.64 -25.25
CA LYS A 248 16.38 13.61 -25.07
C LYS A 248 15.79 12.57 -26.03
N ALA A 249 15.15 11.53 -25.49
CA ALA A 249 14.48 10.53 -26.31
C ALA A 249 13.36 11.18 -27.13
N ALA A 250 12.93 10.53 -28.22
CA ALA A 250 11.79 11.01 -29.00
C ALA A 250 10.61 11.30 -28.06
N ASN A 251 10.07 12.52 -28.14
CA ASN A 251 9.14 13.07 -27.16
C ASN A 251 7.74 12.43 -27.20
N SER A 252 7.42 11.61 -28.21
CA SER A 252 6.04 11.16 -28.43
C SER A 252 5.82 9.70 -28.05
N PHE A 253 4.69 9.46 -27.39
CA PHE A 253 4.10 8.12 -27.30
C PHE A 253 3.59 7.67 -28.68
N GLN A 254 3.33 6.38 -28.84
CA GLN A 254 2.89 5.80 -30.11
C GLN A 254 1.54 5.11 -29.95
N ASN A 255 0.68 5.27 -30.95
CA ASN A 255 -0.57 4.54 -31.05
C ASN A 255 -0.34 3.16 -31.65
N ARG A 256 -1.05 2.17 -31.11
CA ARG A 256 -1.20 0.83 -31.65
C ARG A 256 -2.66 0.64 -32.00
N GLU A 257 -2.94 0.45 -33.27
CA GLU A 257 -4.30 0.22 -33.75
C GLU A 257 -4.60 -1.27 -33.88
N ILE A 258 -5.79 -1.67 -33.45
CA ILE A 258 -6.26 -3.05 -33.46
C ILE A 258 -7.70 -3.03 -33.98
N THR A 259 -7.99 -3.76 -35.05
CA THR A 259 -9.37 -4.03 -35.44
C THR A 259 -9.93 -5.16 -34.58
N TYR A 260 -11.10 -4.97 -33.99
CA TYR A 260 -11.72 -5.96 -33.10
C TYR A 260 -12.90 -6.70 -33.73
N LYS A 261 -13.22 -7.86 -33.14
CA LYS A 261 -14.42 -8.65 -33.46
C LYS A 261 -15.29 -8.77 -32.20
N ASP A 262 -16.58 -9.07 -32.40
CA ASP A 262 -17.49 -9.27 -31.27
C ASP A 262 -17.03 -10.49 -30.46
N GLY A 263 -17.02 -10.36 -29.14
CA GLY A 263 -16.48 -11.33 -28.20
C GLY A 263 -14.98 -11.20 -27.94
N ASP A 264 -14.28 -10.24 -28.56
CA ASP A 264 -12.90 -9.92 -28.18
C ASP A 264 -12.86 -9.36 -26.77
N ARG A 265 -11.89 -9.81 -25.96
CA ARG A 265 -11.69 -9.32 -24.60
C ARG A 265 -10.38 -8.56 -24.47
N LEU A 266 -10.43 -7.48 -23.71
CA LEU A 266 -9.30 -6.60 -23.46
C LEU A 266 -9.10 -6.45 -21.97
N TYR A 267 -7.83 -6.41 -21.56
CA TYR A 267 -7.44 -6.25 -20.16
C TYR A 267 -6.30 -5.24 -20.03
N LEU A 268 -6.48 -4.29 -19.12
CA LEU A 268 -5.46 -3.36 -18.67
C LEU A 268 -5.18 -3.65 -17.20
N SER A 269 -3.90 -3.62 -16.81
CA SER A 269 -3.50 -3.81 -15.42
C SER A 269 -2.29 -2.95 -15.08
N THR A 270 -2.24 -2.47 -13.83
CA THR A 270 -1.01 -1.99 -13.20
C THR A 270 -0.10 -3.18 -12.84
N ASP A 271 1.14 -2.90 -12.50
CA ASP A 271 2.15 -3.93 -12.23
C ASP A 271 1.95 -4.66 -10.90
N GLY A 272 1.23 -4.08 -9.93
CA GLY A 272 1.03 -4.68 -8.62
C GLY A 272 0.40 -6.08 -8.62
N PHE A 273 -0.41 -6.42 -9.64
CA PHE A 273 -0.88 -7.81 -9.80
C PHE A 273 0.29 -8.74 -10.17
N PHE A 274 1.11 -8.33 -11.12
CA PHE A 274 2.22 -9.14 -11.64
C PHE A 274 3.36 -9.23 -10.63
N ASP A 275 3.63 -8.17 -9.88
CA ASP A 275 4.76 -8.06 -8.96
C ASP A 275 4.47 -8.63 -7.57
N GLN A 276 3.23 -9.08 -7.33
CA GLN A 276 2.86 -9.75 -6.09
C GLN A 276 3.64 -11.06 -5.92
N HIS A 277 4.28 -11.24 -4.78
CA HIS A 277 4.99 -12.48 -4.45
C HIS A 277 4.09 -13.45 -3.69
N GLY A 278 4.41 -14.74 -3.79
CA GLY A 278 3.72 -15.78 -3.07
C GLY A 278 4.47 -16.28 -1.85
N GLU A 279 3.75 -16.87 -0.91
CA GLU A 279 4.32 -17.45 0.33
C GLU A 279 5.33 -18.57 0.04
N ASN A 280 5.06 -19.37 -0.99
CA ASN A 280 5.87 -20.54 -1.35
C ASN A 280 6.73 -20.35 -2.61
N ASP A 281 6.77 -19.14 -3.18
CA ASP A 281 7.51 -18.82 -4.40
C ASP A 281 8.31 -17.54 -4.21
N SER A 282 9.61 -17.61 -4.49
CA SER A 282 10.49 -16.45 -4.43
C SER A 282 10.27 -15.47 -5.59
N ASN A 283 9.63 -15.92 -6.67
CA ASN A 283 9.34 -15.09 -7.83
C ASN A 283 8.01 -14.33 -7.64
N PRO A 284 7.85 -13.19 -8.33
CA PRO A 284 6.55 -12.56 -8.46
C PRO A 284 5.59 -13.41 -9.30
N PHE A 285 4.28 -13.18 -9.14
CA PHE A 285 3.21 -13.86 -9.89
C PHE A 285 3.50 -13.84 -11.38
N GLY A 286 3.95 -12.70 -11.89
CA GLY A 286 4.49 -12.56 -13.23
C GLY A 286 3.42 -12.35 -14.30
N MET A 287 3.83 -11.64 -15.33
CA MET A 287 2.98 -11.25 -16.45
C MET A 287 2.52 -12.45 -17.29
N ASP A 288 3.38 -13.45 -17.48
CA ASP A 288 3.08 -14.66 -18.24
C ASP A 288 1.99 -15.49 -17.54
N ASN A 289 2.08 -15.65 -16.21
CA ASN A 289 1.06 -16.37 -15.45
C ASN A 289 -0.27 -15.62 -15.46
N PHE A 290 -0.26 -14.29 -15.42
CA PHE A 290 -1.49 -13.50 -15.56
C PHE A 290 -2.13 -13.69 -16.93
N ALA A 291 -1.35 -13.63 -18.00
CA ALA A 291 -1.84 -13.86 -19.36
C ALA A 291 -2.40 -15.28 -19.51
N GLN A 292 -1.72 -16.28 -18.94
CA GLN A 292 -2.17 -17.67 -18.93
C GLN A 292 -3.48 -17.84 -18.14
N LEU A 293 -3.60 -17.19 -16.97
CA LEU A 293 -4.80 -17.22 -16.15
C LEU A 293 -6.01 -16.64 -16.89
N LEU A 294 -5.84 -15.54 -17.61
CA LEU A 294 -6.88 -14.96 -18.48
C LEU A 294 -7.28 -15.91 -19.61
N LEU A 295 -6.29 -16.56 -20.24
CA LEU A 295 -6.50 -17.48 -21.35
C LEU A 295 -7.27 -18.74 -20.94
N GLU A 296 -6.91 -19.35 -19.81
CA GLU A 296 -7.56 -20.56 -19.28
C GLU A 296 -9.02 -20.31 -18.94
N ASN A 297 -9.33 -19.09 -18.49
CA ASN A 297 -10.66 -18.70 -18.03
C ASN A 297 -11.49 -17.94 -19.08
N GLU A 298 -11.04 -17.86 -20.34
CA GLU A 298 -11.73 -17.15 -21.44
C GLU A 298 -13.22 -17.52 -21.59
N ALA A 299 -13.59 -18.77 -21.31
CA ALA A 299 -14.98 -19.23 -21.47
C ALA A 299 -15.93 -18.72 -20.38
N LEU A 300 -15.40 -18.25 -19.24
CA LEU A 300 -16.21 -17.77 -18.13
C LEU A 300 -16.79 -16.37 -18.43
N PRO A 301 -17.95 -16.01 -17.86
CA PRO A 301 -18.41 -14.63 -17.80
C PRO A 301 -17.35 -13.72 -17.15
N LEU A 302 -17.26 -12.46 -17.59
CA LEU A 302 -16.24 -11.53 -17.09
C LEU A 302 -16.28 -11.31 -15.57
N GLU A 303 -17.47 -11.31 -14.95
CA GLU A 303 -17.57 -11.19 -13.49
C GLU A 303 -17.04 -12.45 -12.77
N GLU A 304 -17.22 -13.65 -13.35
CA GLU A 304 -16.60 -14.87 -12.82
C GLU A 304 -15.09 -14.88 -13.03
N GLN A 305 -14.60 -14.35 -14.17
CA GLN A 305 -13.17 -14.17 -14.39
C GLN A 305 -12.54 -13.27 -13.33
N LYS A 306 -13.20 -12.16 -12.97
CA LYS A 306 -12.75 -11.28 -11.89
C LYS A 306 -12.58 -12.05 -10.57
N ASN A 307 -13.54 -12.91 -10.22
CA ASN A 307 -13.44 -13.74 -9.02
C ASN A 307 -12.25 -14.70 -9.11
N VAL A 308 -12.08 -15.37 -10.25
CA VAL A 308 -10.93 -16.27 -10.48
C VAL A 308 -9.59 -15.54 -10.38
N LEU A 309 -9.48 -14.33 -10.93
CA LEU A 309 -8.28 -13.49 -10.79
C LEU A 309 -7.97 -13.20 -9.32
N MET A 310 -8.98 -12.78 -8.54
CA MET A 310 -8.82 -12.46 -7.13
C MET A 310 -8.51 -13.69 -6.28
N ASP A 311 -9.18 -14.81 -6.52
CA ASP A 311 -8.97 -16.05 -5.80
C ASP A 311 -7.57 -16.63 -6.09
N SER A 312 -7.14 -16.58 -7.35
CA SER A 312 -5.79 -17.00 -7.75
C SER A 312 -4.71 -16.11 -7.13
N LEU A 313 -4.94 -14.80 -7.10
CA LEU A 313 -4.04 -13.85 -6.44
C LEU A 313 -3.93 -14.15 -4.94
N HIS A 314 -5.07 -14.30 -4.23
CA HIS A 314 -5.07 -14.61 -2.81
C HIS A 314 -4.43 -15.97 -2.51
N ALA A 315 -4.69 -16.98 -3.34
CA ALA A 315 -4.07 -18.30 -3.20
C ALA A 315 -2.55 -18.26 -3.42
N TYR A 316 -2.08 -17.47 -4.39
CA TYR A 316 -0.66 -17.28 -4.63
C TYR A 316 0.01 -16.55 -3.46
N MET A 317 -0.61 -15.46 -2.97
CA MET A 317 -0.12 -14.68 -1.83
C MET A 317 0.05 -15.53 -0.56
N GLY A 318 -0.91 -16.39 -0.23
CA GLY A 318 -0.88 -17.13 1.04
C GLY A 318 -0.86 -16.18 2.23
N SER A 319 0.17 -16.28 3.08
CA SER A 319 0.40 -15.34 4.20
C SER A 319 1.18 -14.06 3.84
N GLU A 320 1.68 -13.93 2.62
CA GLU A 320 2.38 -12.72 2.17
C GLU A 320 1.45 -11.52 2.11
N LYS A 321 2.03 -10.35 2.44
CA LYS A 321 1.30 -9.08 2.34
C LYS A 321 1.25 -8.62 0.89
N GLN A 322 0.23 -7.82 0.59
CA GLN A 322 0.17 -7.11 -0.68
C GLN A 322 1.37 -6.15 -0.80
N ARG A 323 2.10 -6.23 -1.92
CA ARG A 323 3.33 -5.44 -2.10
C ARG A 323 3.11 -4.07 -2.72
N ASP A 324 2.12 -3.96 -3.61
CA ASP A 324 1.79 -2.73 -4.31
C ASP A 324 0.28 -2.59 -4.53
N ASP A 325 -0.16 -1.42 -4.98
CA ASP A 325 -1.55 -1.19 -5.37
C ASP A 325 -1.91 -2.03 -6.62
N ILE A 326 -3.16 -2.51 -6.71
CA ILE A 326 -3.59 -3.41 -7.79
C ILE A 326 -4.82 -2.83 -8.47
N THR A 327 -4.70 -2.57 -9.77
CA THR A 327 -5.80 -2.12 -10.61
C THR A 327 -5.88 -2.92 -11.90
N VAL A 328 -7.04 -3.51 -12.18
CA VAL A 328 -7.32 -4.26 -13.40
C VAL A 328 -8.65 -3.83 -13.98
N ILE A 329 -8.69 -3.55 -15.28
CA ILE A 329 -9.94 -3.36 -16.03
C ILE A 329 -10.01 -4.49 -17.06
N GLY A 330 -11.11 -5.22 -17.09
CA GLY A 330 -11.43 -6.19 -18.14
C GLY A 330 -12.74 -5.84 -18.82
N PHE A 331 -12.81 -5.91 -20.15
CA PHE A 331 -14.04 -5.67 -20.91
C PHE A 331 -14.13 -6.51 -22.18
N GLU A 332 -15.35 -6.80 -22.60
CA GLU A 332 -15.69 -7.57 -23.81
C GLU A 332 -16.43 -6.66 -24.81
N LEU A 333 -16.03 -6.73 -26.08
CA LEU A 333 -16.51 -5.86 -27.16
C LEU A 333 -17.50 -6.53 -28.12
#